data_AF-A0A522U4C3-F1
#
_entry.id   AF-A0A522U4C3-F1
#
_cell.length_a   1.000
_cell.length_b   1.000
_cell.length_c   1.000
_cell.angle_alpha   90.00
_cell.angle_beta   90.00
_cell.angle_gamma   90.00
#
_symmetry.space_group_name_H-M   'P 1'
#
loop_
_entity.id
_entity.type
_entity.pdbx_description
1 polymer ?
#
loop_
_entity_poly.entity_id
_entity_poly.type
_entity_poly.pdbx_seq_one_letter_code
_entity_poly.pdbx_strand_id
1 'polypeptide(L)'
;MMMAKSPSSRVNLGVKLSHSNHPHMKIIIISLLLILAPVAVSSKTLVNLNVPFTPETPDNVWTAPWKDACEEASIVMVSQYYLGKQNALIPKAAAKALMQKYFTIENKIFGWNANTDAAHTAKLINEHSKIFAAEIKNNPTLAEIKAEVQAGRPVIAALNALALTKINDHLRFRRNGSYYHMLVIVGYDDETNEFIVNDNGDYSGLDHRYSYDIIMDSLRDYSYKTHKANGPARALFTYRKMLAKTATSNRIYWIEKNVKQYVTHPAVFKQRGWRWANVQVVEKSVLDGLTSGTPIAPLSS
;
A
#
# COMPACT_ATOMS: atom_id res chain seq x y z
N MET A 1 78.31 4.67 -62.35
CA MET A 1 78.77 5.67 -63.32
C MET A 1 77.62 6.65 -63.54
N MET A 2 77.94 7.95 -63.47
CA MET A 2 77.14 9.18 -63.68
C MET A 2 75.80 9.03 -64.45
N MET A 3 74.70 9.62 -63.93
CA MET A 3 74.05 10.89 -64.38
C MET A 3 73.64 10.88 -65.87
N ALA A 4 72.51 11.39 -66.34
CA ALA A 4 71.39 12.14 -65.78
C ALA A 4 70.39 12.39 -66.94
N LYS A 5 69.22 12.94 -66.59
CA LYS A 5 68.39 13.90 -67.38
C LYS A 5 67.75 13.44 -68.71
N SER A 6 66.41 13.28 -68.67
CA SER A 6 65.37 14.21 -69.22
C SER A 6 65.76 14.99 -70.49
N PRO A 7 64.90 15.21 -71.52
CA PRO A 7 63.61 15.88 -71.30
C PRO A 7 62.46 15.78 -72.34
N SER A 8 61.31 16.30 -71.91
CA SER A 8 60.30 17.13 -72.62
C SER A 8 59.94 16.88 -74.10
N SER A 9 58.64 16.86 -74.42
CA SER A 9 57.86 18.06 -74.83
C SER A 9 56.55 17.75 -75.58
N ARG A 10 55.55 18.62 -75.35
CA ARG A 10 54.46 19.15 -76.22
C ARG A 10 53.61 18.16 -77.07
N VAL A 11 52.32 17.93 -76.77
CA VAL A 11 51.06 18.72 -76.91
C VAL A 11 50.24 18.35 -78.17
N ASN A 12 48.99 17.99 -77.89
CA ASN A 12 47.76 17.91 -78.70
C ASN A 12 47.61 16.83 -79.77
N LEU A 13 46.62 15.95 -79.53
CA LEU A 13 45.63 15.53 -80.51
C LEU A 13 44.36 15.12 -79.77
N GLY A 14 43.25 15.81 -80.06
CA GLY A 14 41.94 15.48 -79.53
C GLY A 14 41.37 14.23 -80.18
N VAL A 15 40.66 13.40 -79.41
CA VAL A 15 39.70 12.43 -79.94
C VAL A 15 38.57 12.21 -78.92
N LYS A 16 37.36 12.43 -79.43
CA LYS A 16 36.05 11.83 -79.13
C LYS A 16 35.76 11.30 -77.72
N LEU A 17 34.71 11.91 -77.15
CA LEU A 17 33.83 11.39 -76.11
C LEU A 17 33.48 9.91 -76.33
N SER A 18 33.91 9.07 -75.38
CA SER A 18 33.39 7.72 -75.14
C SER A 18 32.91 7.68 -73.70
N HIS A 19 31.67 7.25 -73.52
CA HIS A 19 30.99 7.16 -72.23
C HIS A 19 31.67 6.11 -71.35
N SER A 20 32.20 6.53 -70.20
CA SER A 20 32.46 5.61 -69.08
C SER A 20 31.69 6.08 -67.86
N ASN A 21 30.72 5.26 -67.45
CA ASN A 21 29.98 5.39 -66.21
C ASN A 21 30.94 5.41 -65.01
N HIS A 22 31.03 6.56 -64.34
CA HIS A 22 31.48 6.61 -62.96
C HIS A 22 30.26 6.76 -62.06
N PRO A 23 30.06 5.86 -61.07
CA PRO A 23 28.95 6.01 -60.15
C PRO A 23 29.19 7.28 -59.32
N HIS A 24 28.25 8.22 -59.41
CA HIS A 24 28.16 9.33 -58.48
C HIS A 24 28.07 8.76 -57.06
N MET A 25 29.14 8.88 -56.29
CA MET A 25 29.12 8.66 -54.85
C MET A 25 28.23 9.74 -54.24
N LYS A 26 26.92 9.46 -54.18
CA LYS A 26 25.96 10.24 -53.42
C LYS A 26 26.35 10.10 -51.96
N ILE A 27 26.97 11.14 -51.41
CA ILE A 27 27.13 11.30 -49.96
C ILE A 27 25.71 11.45 -49.41
N ILE A 28 25.14 10.34 -48.96
CA ILE A 28 23.91 10.35 -48.17
C ILE A 28 24.37 10.78 -46.76
N ILE A 29 24.17 12.06 -46.44
CA ILE A 29 24.22 12.52 -45.07
C ILE A 29 23.01 11.89 -44.39
N ILE A 30 23.21 10.72 -43.77
CA ILE A 30 22.24 10.17 -42.83
C ILE A 30 22.34 11.07 -41.59
N SER A 31 21.53 12.12 -41.57
CA SER A 31 21.27 12.86 -40.34
C SER A 31 20.63 11.88 -39.37
N LEU A 32 21.46 11.30 -38.49
CA LEU A 32 21.03 10.47 -37.39
C LEU A 32 20.27 11.38 -36.42
N LEU A 33 18.97 11.54 -36.66
CA LEU A 33 18.07 12.22 -35.75
C LEU A 33 17.99 11.34 -34.50
N LEU A 34 18.84 11.60 -33.50
CA LEU A 34 18.68 11.03 -32.17
C LEU A 34 17.35 11.55 -31.63
N ILE A 35 16.31 10.73 -31.75
CA ILE A 35 15.07 10.92 -31.00
C ILE A 35 15.43 10.61 -29.54
N LEU A 36 15.85 11.63 -28.78
CA LEU A 36 15.86 11.53 -27.33
C LEU A 36 14.40 11.35 -26.89
N ALA A 37 14.00 10.10 -26.67
CA ALA A 37 12.80 9.84 -25.89
C ALA A 37 12.98 10.56 -24.54
N PRO A 38 12.01 11.37 -24.09
CA PRO A 38 12.09 11.98 -22.78
C PRO A 38 12.22 10.86 -21.75
N VAL A 39 13.38 10.76 -21.10
CA VAL A 39 13.54 9.91 -19.93
C VAL A 39 12.59 10.48 -18.89
N ALA A 40 11.50 9.77 -18.61
CA ALA A 40 10.60 10.15 -17.54
C ALA A 40 11.41 10.13 -16.24
N VAL A 41 11.80 11.30 -15.76
CA VAL A 41 12.38 11.45 -14.43
C VAL A 41 11.27 11.08 -13.46
N SER A 42 11.37 9.89 -12.86
CA SER A 42 10.48 9.50 -11.77
C SER A 42 10.65 10.52 -10.64
N SER A 43 9.66 11.40 -10.44
CA SER A 43 9.66 12.34 -9.33
C SER A 43 9.75 11.53 -8.04
N LYS A 44 10.82 11.74 -7.26
CA LYS A 44 10.87 11.28 -5.88
C LYS A 44 9.63 11.83 -5.16
N THR A 45 8.86 10.94 -4.56
CA THR A 45 7.57 11.23 -3.95
C THR A 45 7.62 10.85 -2.48
N LEU A 46 7.09 11.72 -1.63
CA LEU A 46 6.83 11.46 -0.22
C LEU A 46 5.31 11.40 -0.02
N VAL A 47 4.83 10.29 0.55
CA VAL A 47 3.44 10.15 1.00
C VAL A 47 3.46 9.77 2.48
N ASN A 48 2.67 10.46 3.29
CA ASN A 48 2.40 10.05 4.67
C ASN A 48 0.92 10.25 4.99
N LEU A 49 0.21 9.14 5.22
CA LEU A 49 -1.20 9.16 5.60
C LEU A 49 -1.30 9.38 7.12
N ASN A 50 -2.14 10.33 7.54
CA ASN A 50 -2.39 10.60 8.97
C ASN A 50 -3.26 9.49 9.62
N VAL A 51 -2.69 8.29 9.76
CA VAL A 51 -3.33 7.12 10.39
C VAL A 51 -3.13 7.23 11.90
N PRO A 52 -4.21 7.27 12.71
CA PRO A 52 -4.08 7.29 14.17
C PRO A 52 -3.32 6.06 14.68
N PHE A 53 -2.44 6.27 15.65
CA PHE A 53 -1.56 5.26 16.21
C PHE A 53 -2.03 4.73 17.57
N THR A 54 -1.80 3.44 17.81
CA THR A 54 -1.86 2.84 19.15
C THR A 54 -0.92 1.62 19.22
N PRO A 55 -0.20 1.42 20.34
CA PRO A 55 0.56 0.20 20.55
C PRO A 55 -0.38 -0.99 20.86
N GLU A 56 0.07 -2.20 20.56
CA GLU A 56 -0.68 -3.45 20.83
C GLU A 56 -0.92 -3.68 22.32
N THR A 57 -0.05 -3.12 23.15
CA THR A 57 -0.21 -3.03 24.60
C THR A 57 -0.52 -1.58 24.99
N PRO A 58 -1.77 -1.09 25.08
CA PRO A 58 -1.98 0.31 25.49
C PRO A 58 -1.42 0.68 26.88
N ASP A 59 -1.23 -0.30 27.77
CA ASP A 59 -0.77 -0.11 29.16
C ASP A 59 0.68 -0.47 29.46
N ASN A 60 1.45 -0.95 28.47
CA ASN A 60 2.81 -1.48 28.68
C ASN A 60 2.87 -2.71 29.56
N VAL A 61 1.80 -3.49 29.48
CA VAL A 61 1.66 -4.79 30.14
C VAL A 61 1.63 -5.87 29.06
N TRP A 62 2.74 -6.58 28.92
CA TRP A 62 2.98 -7.62 27.91
C TRP A 62 2.45 -8.99 28.37
N THR A 63 1.14 -9.05 28.64
CA THR A 63 0.43 -10.29 29.01
C THR A 63 -0.72 -10.57 28.04
N ALA A 64 -1.19 -11.81 28.00
CA ALA A 64 -2.34 -12.15 27.16
C ALA A 64 -3.60 -11.37 27.60
N PRO A 65 -4.45 -10.92 26.67
CA PRO A 65 -4.31 -11.09 25.20
C PRO A 65 -3.39 -10.07 24.52
N TRP A 66 -3.01 -8.99 25.20
CA TRP A 66 -2.30 -7.83 24.62
C TRP A 66 -0.93 -8.11 24.01
N LYS A 67 -0.22 -9.14 24.47
CA LYS A 67 1.11 -9.49 23.97
C LYS A 67 1.14 -10.07 22.54
N ASP A 68 -0.02 -10.42 22.00
CA ASP A 68 -0.20 -10.99 20.65
C ASP A 68 -1.28 -10.18 19.91
N ALA A 69 -1.35 -8.85 20.10
CA ALA A 69 -2.47 -8.02 19.68
C ALA A 69 -2.14 -7.07 18.53
N CYS A 70 -1.05 -7.35 17.81
CA CYS A 70 -0.56 -6.55 16.69
C CYS A 70 -1.59 -6.49 15.54
N GLU A 71 -2.39 -7.53 15.37
CA GLU A 71 -3.47 -7.62 14.39
C GLU A 71 -4.63 -6.71 14.79
N GLU A 72 -5.11 -6.77 16.03
CA GLU A 72 -6.22 -5.93 16.50
C GLU A 72 -5.83 -4.46 16.54
N ALA A 73 -4.60 -4.15 16.96
CA ALA A 73 -4.08 -2.79 16.92
C ALA A 73 -4.05 -2.26 15.48
N SER A 74 -3.54 -3.04 14.53
CA SER A 74 -3.54 -2.69 13.11
C SER A 74 -4.94 -2.45 12.55
N ILE A 75 -5.90 -3.32 12.87
CA ILE A 75 -7.30 -3.17 12.47
C ILE A 75 -7.90 -1.89 13.04
N VAL A 76 -7.64 -1.60 14.31
CA VAL A 76 -8.17 -0.43 15.00
C VAL A 76 -7.58 0.87 14.43
N MET A 77 -6.27 0.93 14.17
CA MET A 77 -5.63 2.08 13.52
C MET A 77 -6.24 2.39 12.15
N VAL A 78 -6.33 1.38 11.28
CA VAL A 78 -6.93 1.52 9.93
C VAL A 78 -8.42 1.88 10.01
N SER A 79 -9.15 1.30 10.96
CA SER A 79 -10.56 1.63 11.22
C SER A 79 -10.75 3.11 11.60
N GLN A 80 -9.95 3.63 12.52
CA GLN A 80 -10.02 5.04 12.93
C GLN A 80 -9.64 5.99 11.80
N TYR A 81 -8.63 5.63 10.99
CA TYR A 81 -8.27 6.38 9.78
C TYR A 81 -9.45 6.49 8.81
N TYR A 82 -10.12 5.36 8.50
CA TYR A 82 -11.23 5.36 7.57
C TYR A 82 -12.51 6.01 8.10
N LEU A 83 -12.68 6.10 9.43
CA LEU A 83 -13.68 6.95 10.08
C LEU A 83 -13.33 8.44 10.05
N GLY A 84 -12.14 8.81 9.57
CA GLY A 84 -11.67 10.20 9.47
C GLY A 84 -11.27 10.83 10.79
N LYS A 85 -10.87 10.01 11.79
CA LYS A 85 -10.33 10.54 13.04
C LYS A 85 -9.02 11.26 12.79
N GLN A 86 -8.88 12.45 13.37
CA GLN A 86 -7.76 13.37 13.10
C GLN A 86 -6.66 13.31 14.18
N ASN A 87 -6.92 12.65 15.30
CA ASN A 87 -5.94 12.53 16.37
C ASN A 87 -4.80 11.61 15.91
N ALA A 88 -3.54 12.08 16.04
CA ALA A 88 -2.37 11.26 15.78
C ALA A 88 -2.32 10.02 16.67
N LEU A 89 -2.80 10.11 17.91
CA LEU A 89 -2.87 9.00 18.86
C LEU A 89 -4.33 8.61 19.15
N ILE A 90 -4.60 7.31 19.19
CA ILE A 90 -5.85 6.78 19.72
C ILE A 90 -5.74 6.79 21.25
N PRO A 91 -6.66 7.45 21.98
CA PRO A 91 -6.63 7.45 23.43
C PRO A 91 -6.64 6.03 23.97
N LYS A 92 -5.75 5.73 24.92
CA LYS A 92 -5.57 4.41 25.54
C LYS A 92 -6.88 3.69 25.88
N ALA A 93 -7.81 4.36 26.57
CA ALA A 93 -9.10 3.77 26.93
C ALA A 93 -9.94 3.39 25.70
N ALA A 94 -9.92 4.23 24.66
CA ALA A 94 -10.60 3.95 23.39
C ALA A 94 -9.92 2.80 22.64
N ALA A 95 -8.58 2.79 22.55
CA ALA A 95 -7.83 1.70 21.92
C ALA A 95 -8.16 0.36 22.56
N LYS A 96 -8.11 0.27 23.89
CA LYS A 96 -8.48 -0.93 24.64
C LYS A 96 -9.92 -1.37 24.34
N ALA A 97 -10.88 -0.44 24.40
CA ALA A 97 -12.28 -0.75 24.13
C ALA A 97 -12.52 -1.22 22.69
N LEU A 98 -11.78 -0.70 21.71
CA LEU A 98 -11.87 -1.08 20.31
C LEU A 98 -11.24 -2.46 20.07
N MET A 99 -10.04 -2.72 20.59
CA MET A 99 -9.35 -4.01 20.47
C MET A 99 -10.09 -5.13 21.21
N GLN A 100 -10.64 -4.86 22.40
CA GLN A 100 -11.42 -5.83 23.17
C GLN A 100 -12.62 -6.40 22.41
N LYS A 101 -13.21 -5.62 21.50
CA LYS A 101 -14.29 -6.09 20.62
C LYS A 101 -13.80 -7.19 19.68
N TYR A 102 -12.61 -7.02 19.12
CA TYR A 102 -12.01 -8.00 18.23
C TYR A 102 -11.58 -9.26 18.98
N PHE A 103 -10.93 -9.13 20.14
CA PHE A 103 -10.66 -10.29 21.01
C PHE A 103 -11.92 -11.10 21.32
N THR A 104 -13.05 -10.44 21.57
CA THR A 104 -14.33 -11.11 21.84
C THR A 104 -14.85 -11.85 20.60
N ILE A 105 -14.68 -11.26 19.42
CA ILE A 105 -15.09 -11.87 18.15
C ILE A 105 -14.21 -13.08 17.86
N GLU A 106 -12.89 -12.97 17.97
CA GLU A 106 -11.95 -14.06 17.72
C GLU A 106 -12.20 -15.24 18.66
N ASN A 107 -12.36 -14.99 19.97
CA ASN A 107 -12.73 -16.05 20.92
C ASN A 107 -14.05 -16.74 20.54
N LYS A 108 -14.96 -16.03 19.87
CA LYS A 108 -16.22 -16.61 19.40
C LYS A 108 -16.08 -17.41 18.11
N ILE A 109 -15.31 -16.92 17.13
CA ILE A 109 -15.27 -17.50 15.77
C ILE A 109 -14.09 -18.44 15.54
N PHE A 110 -13.01 -18.27 16.31
CA PHE A 110 -11.82 -19.10 16.28
C PHE A 110 -11.71 -19.93 17.57
N GLY A 111 -12.05 -19.36 18.72
CA GLY A 111 -11.86 -20.01 20.02
C GLY A 111 -10.53 -19.63 20.70
N TRP A 112 -9.78 -18.71 20.10
CA TRP A 112 -8.56 -18.10 20.64
C TRP A 112 -8.46 -16.66 20.14
N ASN A 113 -7.52 -15.89 20.70
CA ASN A 113 -7.22 -14.49 20.35
C ASN A 113 -5.71 -14.18 20.50
N ALA A 114 -4.89 -15.17 20.15
CA ALA A 114 -3.45 -15.00 19.91
C ALA A 114 -3.23 -14.74 18.40
N ASN A 115 -1.97 -14.79 17.94
CA ASN A 115 -1.60 -14.53 16.54
C ASN A 115 -2.60 -15.08 15.50
N THR A 116 -3.03 -14.19 14.60
CA THR A 116 -3.83 -14.51 13.42
C THR A 116 -2.98 -14.35 12.16
N ASP A 117 -3.03 -15.36 11.28
CA ASP A 117 -2.46 -15.21 9.94
C ASP A 117 -3.28 -14.19 9.11
N ALA A 118 -2.73 -13.74 7.99
CA ALA A 118 -3.39 -12.78 7.10
C ALA A 118 -4.80 -13.21 6.68
N ALA A 119 -5.08 -14.52 6.57
CA ALA A 119 -6.41 -15.01 6.20
C ALA A 119 -7.42 -14.83 7.34
N HIS A 120 -7.02 -15.16 8.58
CA HIS A 120 -7.86 -14.98 9.77
C HIS A 120 -8.07 -13.48 10.06
N THR A 121 -7.03 -12.65 9.95
CA THR A 121 -7.15 -11.19 10.10
C THR A 121 -8.06 -10.59 9.02
N ALA A 122 -7.92 -10.99 7.75
CA ALA A 122 -8.80 -10.53 6.67
C ALA A 122 -10.25 -10.96 6.90
N LYS A 123 -10.48 -12.18 7.40
CA LYS A 123 -11.82 -12.67 7.78
C LYS A 123 -12.44 -11.79 8.86
N LEU A 124 -11.66 -11.47 9.90
CA LEU A 124 -12.08 -10.61 11.00
C LEU A 124 -12.50 -9.22 10.49
N ILE A 125 -11.69 -8.61 9.64
CA ILE A 125 -11.98 -7.31 9.01
C ILE A 125 -13.27 -7.39 8.18
N ASN A 126 -13.32 -8.29 7.20
CA ASN A 126 -14.36 -8.34 6.18
C ASN A 126 -15.73 -8.71 6.76
N GLU A 127 -15.76 -9.52 7.81
CA GLU A 127 -17.02 -9.92 8.44
C GLU A 127 -17.47 -8.98 9.56
N HIS A 128 -16.56 -8.24 10.22
CA HIS A 128 -16.90 -7.55 11.47
C HIS A 128 -16.63 -6.03 11.52
N SER A 129 -15.68 -5.47 10.76
CA SER A 129 -15.27 -4.06 10.89
C SER A 129 -16.37 -3.03 10.59
N LYS A 130 -17.27 -3.31 9.64
CA LYS A 130 -18.33 -2.42 9.11
C LYS A 130 -17.84 -1.08 8.53
N ILE A 131 -16.54 -0.81 8.61
CA ILE A 131 -15.89 0.46 8.23
C ILE A 131 -15.02 0.26 7.00
N PHE A 132 -14.32 -0.87 6.93
CA PHE A 132 -13.38 -1.18 5.86
C PHE A 132 -13.33 -2.67 5.56
N ALA A 133 -12.75 -2.99 4.42
CA ALA A 133 -12.47 -4.33 3.95
C ALA A 133 -10.98 -4.50 3.62
N ALA A 134 -10.54 -5.74 3.52
CA ALA A 134 -9.17 -6.12 3.21
C ALA A 134 -9.11 -7.22 2.16
N GLU A 135 -8.20 -7.06 1.21
CA GLU A 135 -7.83 -8.06 0.21
C GLU A 135 -6.44 -8.61 0.55
N ILE A 136 -6.29 -9.94 0.58
CA ILE A 136 -4.99 -10.57 0.79
C ILE A 136 -4.20 -10.49 -0.51
N LYS A 137 -3.05 -9.81 -0.45
CA LYS A 137 -2.09 -9.80 -1.53
C LYS A 137 -0.95 -10.77 -1.20
N ASN A 138 -0.81 -11.81 -2.02
CA ASN A 138 0.35 -12.71 -1.97
C ASN A 138 1.51 -12.09 -2.74
N ASN A 139 2.72 -12.14 -2.17
CA ASN A 139 3.96 -11.60 -2.73
C ASN A 139 3.76 -10.18 -3.31
N PRO A 140 3.25 -9.21 -2.52
CA PRO A 140 3.09 -7.84 -3.00
C PRO A 140 4.44 -7.28 -3.45
N THR A 141 4.44 -6.52 -4.53
CA THR A 141 5.61 -5.75 -4.96
C THR A 141 5.68 -4.41 -4.24
N LEU A 142 6.87 -3.81 -4.15
CA LEU A 142 7.07 -2.45 -3.63
C LEU A 142 6.13 -1.45 -4.33
N ALA A 143 6.03 -1.53 -5.66
CA ALA A 143 5.19 -0.64 -6.45
C ALA A 143 3.70 -0.78 -6.11
N GLU A 144 3.21 -2.01 -5.87
CA GLU A 144 1.81 -2.25 -5.49
C GLU A 144 1.50 -1.67 -4.10
N ILE A 145 2.38 -1.86 -3.11
CA ILE A 145 2.21 -1.28 -1.77
C ILE A 145 2.19 0.25 -1.86
N LYS A 146 3.13 0.85 -2.59
CA LYS A 146 3.16 2.30 -2.81
C LYS A 146 1.89 2.80 -3.50
N ALA A 147 1.37 2.07 -4.49
CA ALA A 147 0.14 2.45 -5.20
C ALA A 147 -1.09 2.45 -4.29
N GLU A 148 -1.19 1.53 -3.33
CA GLU A 148 -2.24 1.54 -2.30
C GLU A 148 -2.11 2.80 -1.42
N VAL A 149 -0.93 3.03 -0.86
CA VAL A 149 -0.67 4.15 0.06
C VAL A 149 -0.87 5.50 -0.64
N GLN A 150 -0.36 5.68 -1.86
CA GLN A 150 -0.58 6.87 -2.72
C GLN A 150 -2.07 7.14 -2.94
N ALA A 151 -2.89 6.08 -3.00
CA ALA A 151 -4.33 6.19 -3.21
C ALA A 151 -5.13 6.36 -1.90
N GLY A 152 -4.45 6.66 -0.79
CA GLY A 152 -5.06 6.90 0.53
C GLY A 152 -5.50 5.62 1.23
N ARG A 153 -4.82 4.49 0.96
CA ARG A 153 -5.15 3.17 1.51
C ARG A 153 -3.96 2.60 2.27
N PRO A 154 -3.97 2.65 3.61
CA PRO A 154 -2.92 2.02 4.42
C PRO A 154 -2.89 0.52 4.18
N VAL A 155 -1.71 -0.09 4.29
CA VAL A 155 -1.50 -1.53 4.08
C VAL A 155 -1.11 -2.17 5.40
N ILE A 156 -1.76 -3.27 5.79
CA ILE A 156 -1.34 -4.06 6.96
C ILE A 156 -0.35 -5.11 6.46
N ALA A 157 0.88 -5.14 6.98
CA ALA A 157 1.91 -6.06 6.53
C ALA A 157 2.15 -7.16 7.57
N ALA A 158 2.15 -8.42 7.13
CA ALA A 158 2.51 -9.57 7.95
C ALA A 158 4.01 -9.83 7.82
N LEU A 159 4.73 -9.87 8.95
CA LEU A 159 6.19 -9.79 8.96
C LEU A 159 6.82 -10.87 9.85
N ASN A 160 8.02 -11.28 9.43
CA ASN A 160 9.03 -11.80 10.32
C ASN A 160 9.87 -10.63 10.87
N ALA A 161 9.65 -10.26 12.12
CA ALA A 161 10.25 -9.08 12.73
C ALA A 161 11.73 -9.21 13.08
N LEU A 162 12.39 -10.35 12.85
CA LEU A 162 13.80 -10.55 13.21
C LEU A 162 14.75 -9.50 12.59
N ALA A 163 14.47 -9.05 11.36
CA ALA A 163 15.26 -7.98 10.75
C ALA A 163 14.92 -6.60 11.35
N LEU A 164 13.66 -6.37 11.70
CA LEU A 164 13.19 -5.13 12.32
C LEU A 164 13.83 -4.92 13.69
N THR A 165 14.00 -5.98 14.50
CA THR A 165 14.63 -5.86 15.84
C THR A 165 16.08 -5.40 15.82
N LYS A 166 16.74 -5.41 14.66
CA LYS A 166 18.12 -4.89 14.53
C LYS A 166 18.15 -3.38 14.36
N ILE A 167 17.02 -2.79 13.99
CA ILE A 167 16.84 -1.36 13.74
C ILE A 167 16.02 -0.72 14.85
N ASN A 168 14.96 -1.39 15.28
CA ASN A 168 14.12 -1.01 16.41
C ASN A 168 14.35 -1.97 17.58
N ASP A 169 15.19 -1.57 18.53
CA ASP A 169 15.55 -2.35 19.71
C ASP A 169 14.45 -2.37 20.80
N HIS A 170 13.39 -1.56 20.65
CA HIS A 170 12.22 -1.59 21.52
C HIS A 170 11.33 -2.81 21.24
N LEU A 171 11.41 -3.40 20.05
CA LEU A 171 10.64 -4.59 19.68
C LEU A 171 11.05 -5.81 20.51
N ARG A 172 10.09 -6.36 21.27
CA ARG A 172 10.35 -7.38 22.29
C ARG A 172 10.07 -8.80 21.80
N PHE A 173 10.99 -9.37 21.05
CA PHE A 173 10.89 -10.77 20.61
C PHE A 173 11.74 -11.71 21.46
N ARG A 174 11.16 -12.85 21.86
CA ARG A 174 11.92 -13.94 22.49
C ARG A 174 12.85 -14.57 21.44
N ARG A 175 14.09 -14.92 21.82
CA ARG A 175 15.12 -15.52 20.92
C ARG A 175 14.62 -16.74 20.10
N ASN A 176 13.67 -17.50 20.66
CA ASN A 176 13.06 -18.67 20.01
C ASN A 176 11.54 -18.50 19.82
N GLY A 177 11.05 -17.26 19.82
CA GLY A 177 9.64 -16.93 19.61
C GLY A 177 9.21 -17.10 18.15
N SER A 178 7.96 -16.75 17.86
CA SER A 178 7.41 -16.80 16.50
C SER A 178 8.09 -15.82 15.55
N TYR A 179 8.59 -14.69 16.09
CA TYR A 179 8.99 -13.49 15.35
C TYR A 179 7.88 -12.92 14.46
N TYR A 180 6.63 -13.33 14.68
CA TYR A 180 5.50 -12.85 13.91
C TYR A 180 5.05 -11.50 14.42
N HIS A 181 4.75 -10.61 13.48
CA HIS A 181 4.32 -9.26 13.74
C HIS A 181 3.40 -8.76 12.63
N MET A 182 2.51 -7.82 12.99
CA MET A 182 1.77 -7.01 12.04
C MET A 182 1.91 -5.53 12.36
N LEU A 183 2.20 -4.74 11.33
CA LEU A 183 2.21 -3.28 11.41
C LEU A 183 1.43 -2.68 10.24
N VAL A 184 1.21 -1.37 10.31
CA VAL A 184 0.52 -0.63 9.24
C VAL A 184 1.52 0.22 8.48
N ILE A 185 1.66 0.01 7.19
CA ILE A 185 2.38 0.91 6.28
C ILE A 185 1.46 2.07 5.96
N VAL A 186 1.88 3.27 6.34
CA VAL A 186 1.10 4.52 6.25
C VAL A 186 1.70 5.49 5.25
N GLY A 187 2.95 5.28 4.83
CA GLY A 187 3.66 6.18 3.95
C GLY A 187 4.87 5.56 3.30
N TYR A 188 5.50 6.32 2.41
CA TYR A 188 6.78 6.01 1.83
C TYR A 188 7.52 7.28 1.42
N ASP A 189 8.83 7.17 1.32
CA ASP A 189 9.74 8.25 0.97
C ASP A 189 10.77 7.75 -0.08
N ASP A 190 10.58 8.16 -1.33
CA ASP A 190 11.50 7.80 -2.43
C ASP A 190 12.84 8.55 -2.37
N GLU A 191 12.96 9.56 -1.51
CA GLU A 191 14.24 10.22 -1.32
C GLU A 191 15.18 9.36 -0.49
N THR A 192 14.67 8.74 0.57
CA THR A 192 15.42 7.90 1.51
C THR A 192 15.26 6.40 1.27
N ASN A 193 14.36 5.99 0.37
CA ASN A 193 13.98 4.59 0.12
C ASN A 193 13.41 3.89 1.36
N GLU A 194 12.51 4.57 2.06
CA GLU A 194 11.92 4.09 3.32
C GLU A 194 10.41 4.01 3.25
N PHE A 195 9.85 2.99 3.89
CA PHE A 195 8.46 3.02 4.31
C PHE A 195 8.32 3.80 5.62
N ILE A 196 7.21 4.52 5.75
CA ILE A 196 6.74 5.10 7.00
C ILE A 196 5.64 4.17 7.52
N VAL A 197 5.76 3.75 8.77
CA VAL A 197 4.89 2.75 9.37
C VAL A 197 4.39 3.18 10.75
N ASN A 198 3.21 2.69 11.10
CA ASN A 198 2.72 2.61 12.46
C ASN A 198 3.03 1.22 13.01
N ASP A 199 4.13 1.11 13.75
CA ASP A 199 4.63 -0.12 14.35
C ASP A 199 4.06 -0.29 15.77
N ASN A 200 2.99 -1.07 15.89
CA ASN A 200 2.29 -1.22 17.17
C ASN A 200 3.05 -2.06 18.22
N GLY A 201 4.18 -2.69 17.85
CA GLY A 201 5.02 -3.43 18.80
C GLY A 201 5.91 -2.52 19.67
N ASP A 202 5.91 -1.22 19.39
CA ASP A 202 6.68 -0.19 20.09
C ASP A 202 5.78 0.98 20.52
N TYR A 203 5.99 1.57 21.69
CA TYR A 203 5.27 2.79 22.12
C TYR A 203 5.58 4.00 21.28
N SER A 204 6.79 4.07 20.73
CA SER A 204 7.25 5.13 19.82
C SER A 204 7.05 4.77 18.34
N GLY A 205 6.27 3.75 18.03
CA GLY A 205 6.13 3.25 16.66
C GLY A 205 5.29 4.10 15.70
N LEU A 206 4.79 5.28 16.12
CA LEU A 206 4.11 6.22 15.22
C LEU A 206 5.10 6.75 14.18
N ASP A 207 4.75 6.61 12.90
CA ASP A 207 5.56 7.06 11.76
C ASP A 207 7.02 6.58 11.79
N HIS A 208 7.27 5.39 12.36
CA HIS A 208 8.59 4.78 12.34
C HIS A 208 9.04 4.51 10.90
N ARG A 209 10.35 4.55 10.66
CA ARG A 209 10.93 4.37 9.32
C ARG A 209 11.75 3.09 9.23
N TYR A 210 11.52 2.34 8.16
CA TYR A 210 12.30 1.16 7.80
C TYR A 210 12.62 1.25 6.30
N SER A 211 13.81 0.83 5.89
CA SER A 211 14.13 0.78 4.46
C SER A 211 13.15 -0.14 3.72
N TYR A 212 12.94 0.12 2.43
CA TYR A 212 12.12 -0.75 1.58
C TYR A 212 12.56 -2.20 1.70
N ASP A 213 13.85 -2.47 1.58
CA ASP A 213 14.41 -3.83 1.63
C ASP A 213 14.08 -4.53 2.94
N ILE A 214 14.19 -3.84 4.09
CA ILE A 214 13.86 -4.43 5.40
C ILE A 214 12.41 -4.92 5.42
N ILE A 215 11.45 -4.09 5.00
CA ILE A 215 10.04 -4.48 5.01
C ILE A 215 9.78 -5.57 3.99
N MET A 216 10.25 -5.40 2.74
CA MET A 216 9.97 -6.33 1.65
C MET A 216 10.55 -7.73 1.92
N ASP A 217 11.78 -7.82 2.42
CA ASP A 217 12.41 -9.10 2.76
C ASP A 217 11.75 -9.78 3.96
N SER A 218 11.21 -8.98 4.88
CA SER A 218 10.56 -9.46 6.11
C SER A 218 9.12 -9.95 5.90
N LEU A 219 8.48 -9.71 4.75
CA LEU A 219 7.10 -10.13 4.49
C LEU A 219 6.95 -11.65 4.62
N ARG A 220 6.36 -12.13 5.72
CA ARG A 220 6.12 -13.55 5.99
C ARG A 220 4.89 -13.69 6.89
N ASP A 221 3.92 -14.44 6.41
CA ASP A 221 2.70 -14.73 7.17
C ASP A 221 2.94 -15.72 8.30
N TYR A 222 2.02 -15.77 9.26
CA TYR A 222 2.05 -16.73 10.35
C TYR A 222 1.74 -18.14 9.85
N SER A 223 2.53 -19.11 10.28
CA SER A 223 2.30 -20.53 10.02
C SER A 223 1.83 -21.22 11.29
N TYR A 224 0.56 -21.64 11.33
CA TYR A 224 0.03 -22.47 12.43
C TYR A 224 0.74 -23.82 12.55
N LYS A 225 1.35 -24.33 11.47
CA LYS A 225 2.08 -25.61 11.50
C LYS A 225 3.39 -25.51 12.29
N THR A 226 4.05 -24.36 12.23
CA THR A 226 5.40 -24.17 12.83
C THR A 226 5.41 -23.14 13.95
N HIS A 227 4.29 -22.45 14.18
CA HIS A 227 4.13 -21.33 15.11
C HIS A 227 5.16 -20.21 14.91
N LYS A 228 5.50 -19.92 13.64
CA LYS A 228 6.54 -18.97 13.23
C LYS A 228 6.11 -18.11 12.04
N ALA A 229 6.78 -16.98 11.87
CA ALA A 229 6.68 -16.11 10.69
C ALA A 229 7.50 -16.65 9.52
N ASN A 230 7.08 -17.79 8.97
CA ASN A 230 7.72 -18.46 7.83
C ASN A 230 6.69 -18.95 6.80
N GLY A 231 5.45 -18.44 6.87
CA GLY A 231 4.44 -18.59 5.83
C GLY A 231 4.77 -17.77 4.58
N PRO A 232 3.88 -17.79 3.57
CA PRO A 232 4.05 -17.02 2.34
C PRO A 232 4.11 -15.51 2.64
N ALA A 233 4.80 -14.75 1.79
CA ALA A 233 4.81 -13.29 1.90
C ALA A 233 3.41 -12.73 1.62
N ARG A 234 2.84 -12.00 2.58
CA ARG A 234 1.48 -11.46 2.48
C ARG A 234 1.36 -10.07 3.10
N ALA A 235 0.49 -9.28 2.49
CA ALA A 235 -0.02 -8.04 3.07
C ALA A 235 -1.53 -7.96 2.84
N LEU A 236 -2.21 -7.16 3.65
CA LEU A 236 -3.63 -6.85 3.50
C LEU A 236 -3.76 -5.46 2.89
N PHE A 237 -4.25 -5.42 1.66
CA PHE A 237 -4.59 -4.18 0.99
C PHE A 237 -5.96 -3.75 1.46
N THR A 238 -6.02 -2.65 2.21
CA THR A 238 -7.25 -2.22 2.89
C THR A 238 -7.98 -1.17 2.08
N TYR A 239 -9.30 -1.07 2.21
CA TYR A 239 -10.06 0.00 1.59
C TYR A 239 -11.36 0.30 2.34
N ARG A 240 -11.81 1.56 2.32
CA ARG A 240 -13.11 1.94 2.90
C ARG A 240 -14.21 1.08 2.29
N LYS A 241 -15.07 0.54 3.16
CA LYS A 241 -16.27 -0.20 2.76
C LYS A 241 -17.31 -0.08 3.87
N MET A 242 -18.21 0.87 3.74
CA MET A 242 -19.18 1.19 4.80
C MET A 242 -20.46 1.82 4.28
N LEU A 243 -21.51 1.68 5.08
CA LEU A 243 -22.67 2.57 5.00
C LEU A 243 -22.43 3.73 5.94
N ALA A 244 -22.59 4.96 5.47
CA ALA A 244 -22.30 6.14 6.28
C ALA A 244 -23.32 7.27 6.08
N LYS A 245 -23.51 8.08 7.12
CA LYS A 245 -24.26 9.34 7.09
C LYS A 245 -23.57 10.38 7.98
N THR A 246 -23.97 11.64 7.86
CA THR A 246 -23.60 12.66 8.85
C THR A 246 -24.58 12.65 10.03
N ALA A 247 -24.18 13.29 11.13
CA ALA A 247 -25.08 13.46 12.28
C ALA A 247 -26.33 14.29 11.93
N THR A 248 -26.17 15.27 11.04
CA THR A 248 -27.19 16.26 10.67
C THR A 248 -28.04 15.88 9.45
N SER A 249 -27.75 14.77 8.79
CA SER A 249 -28.47 14.33 7.59
C SER A 249 -28.94 12.89 7.70
N ASN A 250 -30.12 12.63 7.12
CA ASN A 250 -30.66 11.28 6.93
C ASN A 250 -30.23 10.64 5.61
N ARG A 251 -29.44 11.35 4.77
CA ARG A 251 -28.91 10.77 3.53
C ARG A 251 -27.81 9.76 3.88
N ILE A 252 -28.03 8.52 3.47
CA ILE A 252 -27.06 7.43 3.64
C ILE A 252 -26.32 7.20 2.33
N TYR A 253 -25.03 6.98 2.44
CA TYR A 253 -24.14 6.64 1.34
C TYR A 253 -23.59 5.24 1.52
N TRP A 254 -23.57 4.47 0.45
CA TRP A 254 -22.67 3.34 0.31
C TRP A 254 -21.30 3.87 -0.10
N ILE A 255 -20.26 3.51 0.64
CA ILE A 255 -18.88 3.91 0.37
C ILE A 255 -18.08 2.65 0.08
N GLU A 256 -17.39 2.65 -1.05
CA GLU A 256 -16.42 1.61 -1.40
C GLU A 256 -15.20 2.27 -2.05
N LYS A 257 -14.00 1.98 -1.52
CA LYS A 257 -12.75 2.67 -1.86
C LYS A 257 -12.91 4.19 -1.66
N ASN A 258 -12.74 4.98 -2.73
CA ASN A 258 -12.86 6.44 -2.69
C ASN A 258 -14.18 6.96 -3.31
N VAL A 259 -15.17 6.08 -3.51
CA VAL A 259 -16.45 6.44 -4.12
C VAL A 259 -17.58 6.38 -3.09
N LYS A 260 -18.41 7.42 -3.02
CA LYS A 260 -19.67 7.45 -2.26
C LYS A 260 -20.85 7.42 -3.22
N GLN A 261 -21.85 6.59 -2.95
CA GLN A 261 -23.08 6.50 -3.73
C GLN A 261 -24.28 6.72 -2.82
N TYR A 262 -25.13 7.69 -3.15
CA TYR A 262 -26.34 7.97 -2.37
C TYR A 262 -27.32 6.80 -2.47
N VAL A 263 -27.76 6.26 -1.33
CA VAL A 263 -28.81 5.23 -1.26
C VAL A 263 -30.17 5.94 -1.27
N THR A 264 -30.89 5.86 -2.39
CA THR A 264 -32.06 6.72 -2.62
C THR A 264 -33.33 6.25 -1.91
N HIS A 265 -33.40 4.99 -1.51
CA HIS A 265 -34.60 4.40 -0.91
C HIS A 265 -34.30 3.29 0.13
N PRO A 266 -35.04 3.20 1.25
CA PRO A 266 -34.90 2.14 2.26
C PRO A 266 -34.98 0.70 1.71
N ALA A 267 -35.74 0.47 0.64
CA ALA A 267 -35.88 -0.85 0.02
C ALA A 267 -34.53 -1.45 -0.46
N VAL A 268 -33.55 -0.60 -0.80
CA VAL A 268 -32.20 -1.02 -1.19
C VAL A 268 -31.54 -1.82 -0.05
N PHE A 269 -31.79 -1.46 1.22
CA PHE A 269 -31.22 -2.19 2.35
C PHE A 269 -31.71 -3.64 2.38
N LYS A 270 -33.02 -3.84 2.22
CA LYS A 270 -33.62 -5.18 2.16
C LYS A 270 -33.08 -5.99 0.98
N GLN A 271 -33.02 -5.38 -0.20
CA GLN A 271 -32.53 -6.04 -1.43
C GLN A 271 -31.06 -6.44 -1.34
N ARG A 272 -30.22 -5.66 -0.64
CA ARG A 272 -28.78 -5.92 -0.49
C ARG A 272 -28.40 -6.65 0.82
N GLY A 273 -29.37 -7.02 1.64
CA GLY A 273 -29.11 -7.62 2.96
C GLY A 273 -28.38 -6.69 3.93
N TRP A 274 -28.44 -5.37 3.70
CA TRP A 274 -27.80 -4.38 4.56
C TRP A 274 -28.62 -4.14 5.82
N ARG A 275 -27.92 -3.88 6.93
CA ARG A 275 -28.53 -3.66 8.24
C ARG A 275 -28.38 -2.19 8.64
N TRP A 276 -29.46 -1.57 9.10
CA TRP A 276 -29.45 -0.19 9.63
C TRP A 276 -28.45 0.01 10.75
N ALA A 277 -28.26 -1.00 11.61
CA ALA A 277 -27.28 -0.98 12.69
C ALA A 277 -25.81 -0.89 12.21
N ASN A 278 -25.53 -1.13 10.93
CA ASN A 278 -24.18 -1.02 10.36
C ASN A 278 -23.88 0.38 9.82
N VAL A 279 -24.86 1.30 9.83
CA VAL A 279 -24.66 2.67 9.33
C VAL A 279 -23.77 3.44 10.30
N GLN A 280 -22.62 3.89 9.81
CA GLN A 280 -21.66 4.70 10.55
C GLN A 280 -22.03 6.17 10.49
N VAL A 281 -21.84 6.88 11.61
CA VAL A 281 -21.92 8.34 11.62
C VAL A 281 -20.50 8.88 11.44
N VAL A 282 -20.30 9.68 10.39
CA VAL A 282 -19.00 10.27 10.04
C VAL A 282 -19.10 11.79 9.92
N GLU A 283 -17.97 12.46 10.04
CA GLU A 283 -17.87 13.90 9.78
C GLU A 283 -18.19 14.22 8.33
N LYS A 284 -18.72 15.43 8.09
CA LYS A 284 -19.05 15.88 6.73
C LYS A 284 -17.82 15.86 5.82
N SER A 285 -16.65 16.22 6.35
CA SER A 285 -15.37 16.23 5.62
C SER A 285 -14.99 14.85 5.06
N VAL A 286 -15.33 13.76 5.77
CA VAL A 286 -15.10 12.39 5.27
C VAL A 286 -15.90 12.15 4.00
N LEU A 287 -17.18 12.54 3.98
CA LEU A 287 -17.99 12.40 2.78
C LEU A 287 -17.51 13.34 1.67
N ASP A 288 -17.22 14.60 1.99
CA ASP A 288 -16.80 15.61 1.01
C ASP A 288 -15.51 15.22 0.27
N GLY A 289 -14.58 14.52 0.94
CA GLY A 289 -13.35 14.01 0.34
C GLY A 289 -13.51 12.81 -0.60
N LEU A 290 -14.73 12.27 -0.76
CA LEU A 290 -15.00 11.11 -1.63
C LEU A 290 -15.66 11.53 -2.94
N THR A 291 -15.27 10.86 -4.03
CA THR A 291 -15.88 11.03 -5.35
C THR A 291 -17.33 10.55 -5.33
N SER A 292 -18.25 11.37 -5.85
CA SER A 292 -19.65 10.97 -5.99
C SER A 292 -19.81 10.00 -7.14
N GLY A 293 -20.34 8.81 -6.87
CA GLY A 293 -20.76 7.83 -7.86
C GLY A 293 -22.27 7.86 -8.12
N THR A 294 -22.73 7.02 -9.04
CA THR A 294 -24.15 6.90 -9.40
C THR A 294 -24.99 6.52 -8.17
N PRO A 295 -26.12 7.20 -7.89
CA PRO A 295 -27.02 6.82 -6.80
C PRO A 295 -27.52 5.39 -6.94
N ILE A 296 -27.69 4.69 -5.82
CA ILE A 296 -28.21 3.33 -5.77
C ILE A 296 -29.72 3.43 -5.54
N ALA A 297 -30.47 3.13 -6.60
CA ALA A 297 -31.93 3.01 -6.59
C ALA A 297 -32.35 1.55 -6.35
N PRO A 298 -33.57 1.32 -5.83
CA PRO A 298 -34.12 -0.03 -5.75
C PRO A 298 -34.29 -0.61 -7.16
N LEU A 299 -34.04 -1.91 -7.30
CA LEU A 299 -34.36 -2.62 -8.55
C LEU A 299 -35.86 -2.50 -8.83
N SER A 300 -36.22 -2.27 -10.09
CA SER A 300 -37.61 -2.35 -10.55
C SER A 300 -38.13 -3.76 -10.29
N SER A 301 -39.24 -3.84 -9.56
CA SER A 301 -39.97 -5.07 -9.26
C SER A 301 -40.57 -5.71 -10.50
#